data_AF-A0A1Y1MEC6-F1
#
_entry.id   AF-A0A1Y1MEC6-F1
#
_cell.length_a   1.000
_cell.length_b   1.000
_cell.length_c   1.000
_cell.angle_alpha   90.00
_cell.angle_beta   90.00
_cell.angle_gamma   90.00
#
_symmetry.space_group_name_H-M   'P 1'
#
loop_
_entity.id
_entity.type
_entity.pdbx_description
1 polymer ?
#
loop_
_entity_poly.entity_id
_entity_poly.type
_entity_poly.pdbx_seq_one_letter_code
_entity_poly.pdbx_strand_id
1 'polypeptide(L)'
;METYLILSVAVNIALVGSDVASNQISNLCLTPGCIQAASSILDNIDASVDPCDDFYQFACGNFIKQANDDTSYVELTENLVQQQLRVVLEENVKAQEPRPFRLLKKMYQACMNTTAIELDGLTTIKSILEGLGGWPVLKGRKWNQKKFHWKQSVYKFRNLGYVVNYLITLTIMEGITNSSLSTLYIRPADVSLSNTSDLKPYLNKMVHVATVLGANKGVAERELNESLKFEHHLSLMASAIPEQ
;
A
#
# COMPACT_ATOMS: atom_id res chain seq x y z
N MET A 1 -66.82 -38.00 -16.85
CA MET A 1 -65.52 -38.66 -16.61
C MET A 1 -64.38 -37.66 -16.77
N GLU A 2 -64.39 -36.87 -17.85
CA GLU A 2 -63.41 -35.78 -18.09
C GLU A 2 -63.35 -34.72 -16.99
N THR A 3 -64.49 -34.30 -16.43
CA THR A 3 -64.55 -33.27 -15.36
C THR A 3 -63.87 -33.72 -14.06
N TYR A 4 -63.94 -35.01 -13.72
CA TYR A 4 -63.27 -35.56 -12.53
C TYR A 4 -61.77 -35.71 -12.74
N LEU A 5 -61.33 -35.98 -13.97
CA LEU A 5 -59.91 -36.07 -14.33
C LEU A 5 -59.24 -34.70 -14.29
N ILE A 6 -59.92 -33.66 -14.77
CA ILE A 6 -59.42 -32.27 -14.74
C ILE A 6 -59.29 -31.77 -13.30
N LEU A 7 -60.30 -32.05 -12.45
CA LEU A 7 -60.26 -31.68 -11.03
C LEU A 7 -59.15 -32.41 -10.27
N SER A 8 -58.93 -33.70 -10.53
CA SER A 8 -57.86 -34.44 -9.85
C SER A 8 -56.47 -33.94 -10.29
N VAL A 9 -56.27 -33.65 -11.57
CA VAL A 9 -55.01 -33.07 -12.07
C VAL A 9 -54.76 -31.68 -11.48
N ALA A 10 -55.78 -30.82 -11.43
CA ALA A 10 -55.66 -29.50 -10.83
C ALA A 10 -55.33 -29.55 -9.33
N VAL A 11 -55.94 -30.47 -8.58
CA VAL A 11 -55.65 -30.67 -7.15
C VAL A 11 -54.23 -31.21 -6.96
N ASN A 12 -53.76 -32.15 -7.78
CA ASN A 12 -52.38 -32.66 -7.69
C ASN A 12 -51.35 -31.58 -8.06
N ILE A 13 -51.61 -30.75 -9.08
CA ILE A 13 -50.75 -29.61 -9.43
C ILE A 13 -50.70 -28.60 -8.27
N ALA A 14 -51.84 -28.30 -7.64
CA ALA A 14 -51.90 -27.38 -6.50
C ALA A 14 -51.17 -27.93 -5.26
N LEU A 15 -51.31 -29.23 -4.98
CA LEU A 15 -50.62 -29.89 -3.86
C LEU A 15 -49.10 -29.92 -4.08
N VAL A 16 -48.63 -30.34 -5.28
CA VAL A 16 -47.20 -30.34 -5.63
C VAL A 16 -46.62 -28.92 -5.62
N GLY A 17 -47.36 -27.91 -6.10
CA GLY A 17 -46.93 -26.52 -6.04
C GLY A 17 -46.80 -25.97 -4.61
N SER A 18 -47.66 -26.42 -3.69
CA SER A 18 -47.63 -26.02 -2.28
C SER A 18 -46.46 -26.64 -1.53
N ASP A 19 -46.16 -27.92 -1.80
CA ASP A 19 -45.03 -28.63 -1.17
C ASP A 19 -43.68 -28.07 -1.64
N VAL A 20 -43.53 -27.76 -2.94
CA VAL A 20 -42.31 -27.14 -3.49
C VAL A 20 -42.07 -25.74 -2.91
N ALA A 21 -43.11 -24.93 -2.75
CA ALA A 21 -43.00 -23.59 -2.17
C ALA A 21 -42.66 -23.63 -0.66
N SER A 22 -43.27 -24.54 0.10
CA SER A 22 -42.99 -24.67 1.55
C SER A 22 -41.57 -25.14 1.84
N ASN A 23 -41.05 -26.06 1.01
CA ASN A 23 -39.72 -26.64 1.18
C ASN A 23 -38.60 -25.64 0.83
N GLN A 24 -38.85 -24.71 -0.11
CA GLN A 24 -37.92 -23.62 -0.44
C GLN A 24 -37.79 -22.60 0.69
N ILE A 25 -38.90 -22.18 1.32
CA ILE A 25 -38.88 -21.19 2.42
C ILE A 25 -38.18 -21.77 3.66
N SER A 26 -38.33 -23.07 3.92
CA SER A 26 -37.70 -23.73 5.08
C SER A 26 -36.16 -23.78 5.03
N ASN A 27 -35.57 -23.63 3.84
CA ASN A 27 -34.12 -23.69 3.62
C ASN A 27 -33.47 -22.31 3.43
N LEU A 28 -34.22 -21.21 3.55
CA LEU A 28 -33.67 -19.85 3.42
C LEU A 28 -33.01 -19.39 4.72
N CYS A 29 -31.79 -18.87 4.60
CA CYS A 29 -31.13 -18.20 5.71
C CYS A 29 -31.69 -16.79 5.88
N LEU A 30 -32.44 -16.57 6.97
CA LEU A 30 -33.01 -15.26 7.31
C LEU A 30 -32.33 -14.60 8.52
N THR A 31 -31.09 -15.02 8.83
CA THR A 31 -30.30 -14.33 9.85
C THR A 31 -29.93 -12.92 9.37
N PRO A 32 -29.72 -11.95 10.28
CA PRO A 32 -29.31 -10.60 9.89
C PRO A 32 -28.07 -10.58 8.98
N GLY A 33 -27.09 -11.46 9.25
CA GLY A 33 -25.89 -11.59 8.42
C GLY A 33 -26.18 -12.08 7.00
N CYS A 34 -27.09 -13.04 6.84
CA CYS A 34 -27.49 -13.52 5.52
C CYS A 34 -28.25 -12.46 4.72
N ILE A 35 -29.14 -11.71 5.36
CA ILE A 35 -29.89 -10.62 4.72
C ILE A 35 -28.93 -9.52 4.27
N GLN A 36 -27.99 -9.12 5.13
CA GLN A 36 -26.99 -8.11 4.80
C GLN A 36 -26.06 -8.56 3.65
N ALA A 37 -25.59 -9.80 3.69
CA ALA A 37 -24.75 -10.35 2.63
C ALA A 37 -25.50 -10.42 1.29
N ALA A 38 -26.75 -10.90 1.30
CA ALA A 38 -27.58 -10.96 0.11
C ALA A 38 -27.83 -9.56 -0.49
N SER A 39 -28.14 -8.57 0.35
CA SER A 39 -28.28 -7.17 -0.09
C SER A 39 -27.00 -6.66 -0.74
N SER A 40 -25.86 -6.82 -0.07
CA SER A 40 -24.58 -6.35 -0.60
C SER A 40 -24.18 -7.02 -1.92
N ILE A 41 -24.52 -8.29 -2.12
CA ILE A 41 -24.29 -8.99 -3.40
C ILE A 41 -25.18 -8.40 -4.49
N LEU A 42 -26.48 -8.23 -4.21
CA LEU A 42 -27.44 -7.69 -5.16
C LEU A 42 -27.12 -6.25 -5.57
N ASP A 43 -26.62 -5.43 -4.65
CA ASP A 43 -26.23 -4.04 -4.92
C ASP A 43 -25.05 -3.95 -5.91
N ASN A 44 -24.20 -4.98 -5.97
CA ASN A 44 -23.01 -5.03 -6.83
C ASN A 44 -23.26 -5.69 -8.20
N ILE A 45 -24.22 -6.63 -8.28
CA ILE A 45 -24.52 -7.39 -9.51
C ILE A 45 -25.19 -6.52 -10.56
N ASP A 46 -24.71 -6.57 -11.80
CA ASP A 46 -25.38 -6.08 -13.00
C ASP A 46 -26.10 -7.22 -13.72
N ALA A 47 -27.37 -7.44 -13.37
CA ALA A 47 -28.19 -8.51 -13.93
C ALA A 47 -28.56 -8.32 -15.42
N SER A 48 -28.14 -7.23 -16.05
CA SER A 48 -28.33 -7.02 -17.50
C SER A 48 -27.29 -7.75 -18.36
N VAL A 49 -26.22 -8.26 -17.76
CA VAL A 49 -25.14 -8.99 -18.43
C VAL A 49 -25.28 -10.49 -18.16
N ASP A 50 -25.11 -11.32 -19.20
CA ASP A 50 -25.09 -12.77 -19.03
C ASP A 50 -23.79 -13.18 -18.29
N PRO A 51 -23.88 -13.87 -17.14
CA PRO A 51 -22.68 -14.35 -16.43
C PRO A 51 -21.81 -15.30 -17.25
N CYS A 52 -22.34 -15.96 -18.29
CA CYS A 52 -21.58 -16.83 -19.18
C CYS A 52 -20.74 -16.05 -20.20
N ASP A 53 -21.14 -14.80 -20.50
CA ASP A 53 -20.44 -13.93 -21.44
C ASP A 53 -19.38 -13.09 -20.73
N ASP A 54 -19.73 -12.43 -19.63
CA ASP A 54 -18.81 -11.64 -18.80
C ASP A 54 -19.21 -11.70 -17.32
N PHE A 55 -18.67 -12.70 -16.61
CA PHE A 55 -18.93 -12.89 -15.19
C PHE A 55 -18.42 -11.72 -14.32
N TYR A 56 -17.35 -11.04 -14.74
CA TYR A 56 -16.81 -9.91 -13.97
C TYR A 56 -17.77 -8.73 -14.03
N GLN A 57 -18.25 -8.38 -15.22
CA GLN A 57 -19.25 -7.33 -15.38
C GLN A 57 -20.59 -7.72 -14.76
N PHE A 58 -21.03 -8.99 -14.85
CA PHE A 58 -22.22 -9.45 -14.14
C PHE A 58 -22.07 -9.30 -12.62
N ALA A 59 -20.96 -9.72 -12.03
CA ALA A 59 -20.80 -9.73 -10.58
C ALA A 59 -20.50 -8.33 -9.98
N CYS A 60 -19.79 -7.48 -10.72
CA CYS A 60 -19.26 -6.20 -10.22
C CYS A 60 -19.81 -4.97 -10.97
N GLY A 61 -20.62 -5.15 -12.01
CA GLY A 61 -20.96 -4.06 -12.93
C GLY A 61 -21.67 -2.88 -12.28
N ASN A 62 -22.49 -3.10 -11.25
CA ASN A 62 -23.11 -2.00 -10.51
C ASN A 62 -22.15 -1.39 -9.48
N PHE A 63 -21.25 -2.18 -8.88
CA PHE A 63 -20.18 -1.65 -8.03
C PHE A 63 -19.31 -0.66 -8.81
N ILE A 64 -18.87 -1.04 -10.02
CA ILE A 64 -18.00 -0.20 -10.87
C ILE A 64 -18.71 1.11 -11.26
N LYS A 65 -20.02 1.08 -11.52
CA LYS A 65 -20.80 2.28 -11.85
C LYS A 65 -20.95 3.24 -10.66
N GLN A 66 -20.95 2.72 -9.44
CA GLN A 66 -21.16 3.49 -8.21
C GLN A 66 -19.84 3.94 -7.56
N ALA A 67 -18.78 3.16 -7.71
CA ALA A 67 -17.45 3.52 -7.26
C ALA A 67 -16.96 4.73 -8.07
N ASN A 68 -16.34 5.70 -7.38
CA ASN A 68 -15.50 6.66 -8.08
C ASN A 68 -14.32 5.91 -8.72
N ASP A 69 -13.89 6.34 -9.91
CA ASP A 69 -12.79 5.69 -10.64
C ASP A 69 -11.60 5.39 -9.69
N ASP A 70 -11.11 4.15 -9.80
CA ASP A 70 -9.99 3.52 -9.07
C ASP A 70 -10.25 2.93 -7.67
N THR A 71 -11.47 3.02 -7.10
CA THR A 71 -11.71 2.44 -5.76
C THR A 71 -12.00 0.93 -5.81
N SER A 72 -11.14 0.11 -5.22
CA SER A 72 -11.37 -1.34 -5.10
C SER A 72 -12.13 -1.73 -3.82
N TYR A 73 -12.74 -2.92 -3.79
CA TYR A 73 -13.40 -3.45 -2.58
C TYR A 73 -12.41 -3.66 -1.41
N VAL A 74 -11.16 -4.01 -1.72
CA VAL A 74 -10.07 -4.14 -0.73
C VAL A 74 -9.78 -2.77 -0.12
N GLU A 75 -9.65 -1.74 -0.95
CA GLU A 75 -9.40 -0.37 -0.49
C GLU A 75 -10.54 0.17 0.38
N LEU A 76 -11.82 -0.11 0.04
CA LEU A 76 -12.95 0.24 0.91
C LEU A 76 -12.84 -0.43 2.29
N THR A 77 -12.45 -1.70 2.31
CA THR A 77 -12.27 -2.45 3.57
C THR A 77 -11.09 -1.89 4.38
N GLU A 78 -9.97 -1.62 3.73
CA GLU A 78 -8.80 -1.00 4.36
C GLU A 78 -9.14 0.37 4.94
N ASN A 79 -9.90 1.20 4.21
CA ASN A 79 -10.37 2.50 4.69
C ASN A 79 -11.25 2.38 5.93
N LEU A 80 -12.20 1.42 5.95
CA LEU A 80 -13.02 1.16 7.13
C LEU A 80 -12.18 0.73 8.34
N VAL A 81 -11.20 -0.16 8.14
CA VAL A 81 -10.28 -0.60 9.20
C VAL A 81 -9.43 0.58 9.69
N GLN A 82 -8.90 1.41 8.79
CA GLN A 82 -8.14 2.60 9.15
C GLN A 82 -8.98 3.60 9.96
N GLN A 83 -10.25 3.82 9.60
CA GLN A 83 -11.17 4.66 10.36
C GLN A 83 -11.40 4.11 11.78
N GLN A 84 -11.61 2.80 11.92
CA GLN A 84 -11.76 2.17 13.23
C GLN A 84 -10.47 2.28 14.06
N LEU A 85 -9.31 2.04 13.46
CA LEU A 85 -8.01 2.21 14.11
C LEU A 85 -7.80 3.64 14.57
N ARG A 86 -8.16 4.63 13.74
CA ARG A 86 -8.05 6.04 14.08
C ARG A 86 -8.81 6.39 15.36
N VAL A 87 -10.05 5.91 15.51
CA VAL A 87 -10.84 6.13 16.73
C VAL A 87 -10.09 5.64 17.96
N VAL A 88 -9.47 4.46 17.89
CA VAL A 88 -8.72 3.88 19.01
C VAL A 88 -7.41 4.65 19.29
N LEU A 89 -6.72 5.10 18.24
CA LEU A 89 -5.43 5.79 18.34
C LEU A 89 -5.55 7.25 18.78
N GLU A 90 -6.67 7.91 18.51
CA GLU A 90 -6.97 9.27 18.93
C GLU A 90 -7.38 9.38 20.40
N GLU A 91 -7.73 8.26 21.04
CA GLU A 91 -7.99 8.24 22.48
C GLU A 91 -6.78 8.71 23.30
N ASN A 92 -7.05 9.37 24.43
CA ASN A 92 -6.03 9.71 25.40
C ASN A 92 -5.32 8.44 25.91
N VAL A 93 -3.99 8.55 26.07
CA VAL A 93 -3.15 7.48 26.60
C VAL A 93 -3.50 7.23 28.07
N LYS A 94 -3.92 6.02 28.42
CA LYS A 94 -4.32 5.66 29.79
C LYS A 94 -3.13 5.01 30.52
N ALA A 95 -2.91 5.34 31.79
CA ALA A 95 -1.73 4.88 32.53
C ALA A 95 -1.68 3.35 32.69
N GLN A 96 -2.84 2.71 32.80
CA GLN A 96 -3.04 1.28 32.94
C GLN A 96 -2.87 0.49 31.63
N GLU A 97 -2.74 1.16 30.49
CA GLU A 97 -2.56 0.46 29.21
C GLU A 97 -1.17 -0.22 29.13
N PRO A 98 -1.11 -1.43 28.55
CA PRO A 98 0.16 -2.07 28.25
C PRO A 98 1.09 -1.14 27.47
N ARG A 99 2.40 -1.20 27.76
CA ARG A 99 3.42 -0.32 27.17
C ARG A 99 3.34 -0.23 25.63
N PRO A 100 3.13 -1.30 24.85
CA PRO A 100 3.05 -1.21 23.40
C PRO A 100 1.93 -0.27 22.91
N PHE A 101 0.74 -0.34 23.51
CA PHE A 101 -0.38 0.53 23.14
C PHE A 101 -0.12 1.98 23.51
N ARG A 102 0.48 2.23 24.68
CA ARG A 102 0.88 3.60 25.07
C ARG A 102 1.90 4.20 24.11
N LEU A 103 2.89 3.41 23.66
CA LEU A 103 3.88 3.87 22.69
C LEU A 103 3.25 4.13 21.32
N LEU A 104 2.37 3.23 20.85
CA LEU A 104 1.68 3.38 19.58
C LEU A 104 0.82 4.65 19.54
N LYS A 105 0.02 4.90 20.58
CA LYS A 105 -0.78 6.13 20.72
C LYS A 105 0.09 7.38 20.76
N LYS A 106 1.20 7.36 21.52
CA LYS A 106 2.15 8.50 21.55
C LYS A 106 2.80 8.76 20.20
N MET A 107 3.18 7.71 19.47
CA MET A 107 3.74 7.82 18.12
C MET A 107 2.72 8.45 17.16
N TYR A 108 1.46 7.99 17.22
CA TYR A 108 0.37 8.57 16.44
C TYR A 108 0.17 10.05 16.76
N GLN A 109 0.06 10.41 18.04
CA GLN A 109 -0.09 11.81 18.48
C GLN A 109 1.08 12.70 18.04
N ALA A 110 2.31 12.21 18.09
CA ALA A 110 3.48 12.93 17.59
C ALA A 110 3.41 13.16 16.07
N CYS A 111 2.95 12.15 15.31
CA CYS A 111 2.77 12.24 13.86
C CYS A 111 1.65 13.22 13.46
N MET A 112 0.57 13.28 14.24
CA MET A 112 -0.60 14.12 13.94
C MET A 112 -0.44 15.59 14.39
N ASN A 113 0.58 15.90 15.20
CA ASN A 113 0.82 17.26 15.68
C ASN A 113 1.52 18.12 14.61
N THR A 114 0.75 18.55 13.61
CA THR A 114 1.26 19.39 12.51
C THR A 114 1.83 20.72 13.01
N THR A 115 1.29 21.30 14.08
CA THR A 115 1.86 22.52 14.67
C THR A 115 3.31 22.33 15.12
N ALA A 116 3.62 21.23 15.81
CA ALA A 116 4.99 20.93 16.22
C ALA A 116 5.90 20.64 15.01
N ILE A 117 5.38 19.97 13.99
CA ILE A 117 6.10 19.67 12.74
C ILE A 117 6.46 20.97 12.00
N GLU A 118 5.50 21.87 11.83
CA GLU A 118 5.73 23.16 11.15
C GLU A 118 6.67 24.08 11.94
N LEU A 119 6.64 24.00 13.29
CA LEU A 119 7.59 24.72 14.15
C LEU A 119 9.03 24.19 14.03
N ASP A 120 9.22 22.87 13.88
CA ASP A 120 10.55 22.30 13.59
C ASP A 120 11.03 22.70 12.19
N GLY A 121 10.11 22.74 11.22
CA GLY A 121 10.38 23.07 9.83
C GLY A 121 11.39 22.11 9.20
N LEU A 122 12.56 22.63 8.84
CA LEU A 122 13.65 21.84 8.26
C LEU A 122 14.77 21.52 9.26
N THR A 123 14.58 21.82 10.54
CA THR A 123 15.65 21.78 11.55
C THR A 123 16.10 20.35 11.81
N THR A 124 15.17 19.44 12.11
CA THR A 124 15.51 18.04 12.40
C THR A 124 16.12 17.35 11.17
N ILE A 125 15.53 17.50 9.99
CA ILE A 125 16.05 16.84 8.77
C ILE A 125 17.44 17.37 8.38
N LYS A 126 17.72 18.66 8.52
CA LYS A 126 19.06 19.21 8.26
C LYS A 126 20.08 18.70 9.27
N SER A 127 19.71 18.61 10.55
CA SER A 127 20.58 18.01 11.59
C SER A 127 20.93 16.55 11.28
N ILE A 128 19.94 15.76 10.85
CA ILE A 128 20.16 14.37 10.43
C ILE A 128 21.11 14.31 9.23
N LEU A 129 20.88 15.13 8.20
CA LEU A 129 21.76 15.18 7.02
C LEU A 129 23.20 15.54 7.40
N GLU A 130 23.40 16.49 8.31
CA GLU A 130 24.74 16.83 8.84
C GLU A 130 25.40 15.64 9.55
N GLY A 131 24.69 14.95 10.43
CA GLY A 131 25.19 13.76 11.14
C GLY A 131 25.57 12.60 10.22
N LEU A 132 24.87 12.48 9.10
CA LEU A 132 25.12 11.49 8.04
C LEU A 132 26.33 11.84 7.15
N GLY A 133 26.96 13.00 7.33
CA GLY A 133 28.13 13.45 6.55
C GLY A 133 27.83 14.58 5.57
N GLY A 134 26.60 15.09 5.59
CA GLY A 134 26.10 16.14 4.71
C GLY A 134 25.75 15.62 3.31
N TRP A 135 24.91 16.40 2.61
CA TRP A 135 24.55 16.15 1.23
C TRP A 135 25.35 17.10 0.32
N PRO A 136 26.22 16.59 -0.59
CA PRO A 136 27.06 17.42 -1.47
C PRO A 136 26.32 18.58 -2.14
N VAL A 137 25.13 18.35 -2.69
CA VAL A 137 24.35 19.37 -3.42
C VAL A 137 23.93 20.55 -2.53
N LEU A 138 23.75 20.32 -1.22
CA LEU A 138 23.40 21.38 -0.26
C LEU A 138 24.64 22.17 0.17
N LYS A 139 25.79 21.48 0.33
CA LYS A 139 27.02 22.06 0.87
C LYS A 139 27.93 22.67 -0.21
N GLY A 140 27.78 22.24 -1.45
CA GLY A 140 28.64 22.62 -2.57
C GLY A 140 30.13 22.47 -2.21
N ARG A 141 30.91 23.54 -2.43
CA ARG A 141 32.36 23.57 -2.16
C ARG A 141 32.74 23.32 -0.69
N LYS A 142 31.81 23.47 0.26
CA LYS A 142 32.07 23.18 1.68
C LYS A 142 32.02 21.68 1.99
N TRP A 143 31.50 20.86 1.07
CA TRP A 143 31.49 19.42 1.25
C TRP A 143 32.89 18.85 0.99
N ASN A 144 33.41 18.09 1.95
CA ASN A 144 34.76 17.53 1.86
C ASN A 144 34.70 16.06 1.46
N GLN A 145 34.92 15.79 0.17
CA GLN A 145 34.93 14.44 -0.39
C GLN A 145 35.94 13.51 0.29
N LYS A 146 37.10 14.01 0.73
CA LYS A 146 38.14 13.17 1.38
C LYS A 146 37.69 12.61 2.73
N LYS A 147 36.73 13.26 3.38
CA LYS A 147 36.14 12.79 4.64
C LYS A 147 34.97 11.83 4.43
N PHE A 148 34.51 11.64 3.19
CA PHE A 148 33.38 10.79 2.90
C PHE A 148 33.82 9.34 2.66
N HIS A 149 33.24 8.43 3.43
CA HIS A 149 33.41 6.98 3.26
C HIS A 149 32.04 6.31 3.19
N TRP A 150 31.66 5.84 1.99
CA TRP A 150 30.31 5.33 1.75
C TRP A 150 29.89 4.21 2.71
N LYS A 151 30.80 3.29 3.10
CA LYS A 151 30.53 2.22 4.08
C LYS A 151 30.15 2.79 5.46
N GLN A 152 30.87 3.81 5.91
CA GLN A 152 30.57 4.46 7.19
C GLN A 152 29.23 5.19 7.12
N SER A 153 28.94 5.84 5.98
CA SER A 153 27.62 6.45 5.75
C SER A 153 26.53 5.40 5.84
N VAL A 154 26.66 4.26 5.15
CA VAL A 154 25.70 3.13 5.21
C VAL A 154 25.49 2.64 6.65
N TYR A 155 26.54 2.52 7.47
CA TYR A 155 26.38 2.17 8.88
C TYR A 155 25.60 3.23 9.66
N LYS A 156 25.87 4.50 9.43
CA LYS A 156 25.12 5.60 10.08
C LYS A 156 23.65 5.60 9.66
N PHE A 157 23.36 5.43 8.36
CA PHE A 157 21.99 5.31 7.85
C PHE A 157 21.24 4.16 8.55
N ARG A 158 21.85 2.96 8.61
CA ARG A 158 21.26 1.81 9.31
C ARG A 158 21.02 2.07 10.80
N ASN A 159 21.98 2.67 11.49
CA ASN A 159 21.85 2.97 12.92
C ASN A 159 20.72 3.97 13.21
N LEU A 160 20.40 4.83 12.24
CA LEU A 160 19.27 5.77 12.31
C LEU A 160 17.96 5.17 11.77
N GLY A 161 17.94 3.91 11.34
CA GLY A 161 16.75 3.24 10.83
C GLY A 161 16.43 3.49 9.36
N TYR A 162 17.33 4.11 8.60
CA TYR A 162 17.15 4.28 7.15
C TYR A 162 17.48 3.00 6.38
N VAL A 163 16.69 2.75 5.34
CA VAL A 163 16.99 1.70 4.33
C VAL A 163 18.28 2.07 3.61
N VAL A 164 19.11 1.08 3.27
CA VAL A 164 20.42 1.31 2.63
C VAL A 164 20.65 0.46 1.38
N ASN A 165 19.57 0.02 0.75
CA ASN A 165 19.59 -0.84 -0.43
C ASN A 165 19.93 -0.08 -1.73
N TYR A 166 20.55 1.10 -1.61
CA TYR A 166 20.82 2.04 -2.72
C TYR A 166 21.91 1.58 -3.68
N LEU A 167 22.85 0.74 -3.23
CA LEU A 167 23.97 0.24 -4.05
C LEU A 167 23.98 -1.29 -4.12
N ILE A 168 23.79 -1.92 -2.98
CA ILE A 168 23.74 -3.38 -2.82
C ILE A 168 22.67 -3.66 -1.77
N THR A 169 21.73 -4.52 -2.12
CA THR A 169 20.70 -4.97 -1.18
C THR A 169 21.28 -6.07 -0.31
N LEU A 170 21.22 -5.87 1.01
CA LEU A 170 21.64 -6.85 2.00
C LEU A 170 20.46 -7.12 2.91
N THR A 171 19.94 -8.34 2.87
CA THR A 171 18.81 -8.75 3.72
C THR A 171 19.11 -10.07 4.42
N ILE A 172 18.57 -10.24 5.62
CA ILE A 172 18.62 -11.50 6.36
C ILE A 172 17.26 -12.13 6.21
N MET A 173 17.21 -13.30 5.58
CA MET A 173 15.99 -14.06 5.37
C MET A 173 16.22 -15.52 5.74
N GLU A 174 15.15 -16.29 5.84
CA GLU A 174 15.21 -17.73 6.04
C GLU A 174 15.93 -18.42 4.87
N GLY A 175 16.74 -19.43 5.18
CA GLY A 175 17.45 -20.19 4.17
C GLY A 175 16.49 -20.97 3.27
N ILE A 176 16.64 -20.85 1.95
CA ILE A 176 15.79 -21.54 0.96
C ILE A 176 15.75 -23.06 1.19
N THR A 177 16.86 -23.66 1.62
CA THR A 177 16.96 -25.11 1.88
C THR A 177 16.67 -25.48 3.33
N ASN A 178 16.70 -24.51 4.25
CA ASN A 178 16.47 -24.72 5.67
C ASN A 178 15.95 -23.43 6.30
N SER A 179 14.64 -23.37 6.52
CA SER A 179 13.98 -22.21 7.10
C SER A 179 14.35 -21.94 8.57
N SER A 180 14.97 -22.91 9.25
CA SER A 180 15.49 -22.71 10.61
C SER A 180 16.83 -21.95 10.64
N LEU A 181 17.46 -21.70 9.48
CA LEU A 181 18.71 -20.94 9.38
C LEU A 181 18.45 -19.54 8.83
N SER A 182 18.99 -18.52 9.49
CA SER A 182 19.07 -17.18 8.93
C SER A 182 20.24 -17.08 7.95
N THR A 183 19.96 -16.66 6.72
CA THR A 183 20.95 -16.53 5.64
C THR A 183 21.06 -15.07 5.20
N LEU A 184 22.29 -14.62 4.95
CA LEU A 184 22.55 -13.31 4.37
C LEU A 184 22.37 -13.38 2.84
N TYR A 185 21.43 -12.63 2.32
CA TYR A 185 21.19 -12.46 0.89
C TYR A 185 21.83 -11.17 0.40
N ILE A 186 22.60 -11.29 -0.68
CA ILE A 186 23.20 -10.17 -1.40
C ILE A 186 22.52 -10.09 -2.76
N ARG A 187 21.81 -8.99 -3.00
CA ARG A 187 21.06 -8.75 -4.24
C ARG A 187 21.45 -7.41 -4.84
N PRO A 188 21.13 -7.16 -6.13
CA PRO A 188 21.28 -5.85 -6.74
C PRO A 188 20.57 -4.74 -5.98
N ALA A 189 20.93 -3.50 -6.27
CA ALA A 189 20.30 -2.33 -5.68
C ALA A 189 18.78 -2.30 -5.97
N ASP A 190 18.00 -1.83 -5.01
CA ASP A 190 16.56 -1.62 -5.17
C ASP A 190 16.32 -0.26 -5.86
N VAL A 191 16.73 -0.19 -7.13
CA VAL A 191 16.60 1.00 -7.97
C VAL A 191 15.70 0.66 -9.15
N SER A 192 14.45 1.09 -9.07
CA SER A 192 13.46 0.91 -10.15
C SER A 192 13.31 2.23 -10.92
N LEU A 193 14.23 2.48 -11.84
CA LEU A 193 14.10 3.51 -12.88
C LEU A 193 13.89 2.78 -14.20
N SER A 194 12.74 2.11 -14.33
CA SER A 194 12.46 1.17 -15.42
C SER A 194 12.24 1.87 -16.77
N ASN A 195 11.69 3.10 -16.78
CA ASN A 195 11.33 3.82 -18.00
C ASN A 195 12.00 5.19 -18.14
N THR A 196 12.39 5.52 -19.37
CA THR A 196 12.98 6.82 -19.73
C THR A 196 12.00 7.98 -19.56
N SER A 197 10.68 7.72 -19.63
CA SER A 197 9.61 8.70 -19.40
C SER A 197 9.64 9.29 -17.99
N ASP A 198 10.12 8.52 -17.02
CA ASP A 198 10.02 8.88 -15.59
C ASP A 198 11.22 9.68 -15.10
N LEU A 199 12.29 9.74 -15.91
CA LEU A 199 13.55 10.38 -15.55
C LEU A 199 13.40 11.90 -15.36
N LYS A 200 12.65 12.58 -16.22
CA LYS A 200 12.49 14.05 -16.14
C LYS A 200 11.60 14.48 -14.95
N PRO A 201 10.41 13.88 -14.73
CA PRO A 201 9.64 14.14 -13.50
C PRO A 201 10.43 13.83 -12.23
N TYR A 202 11.17 12.73 -12.22
CA TYR A 202 12.00 12.35 -11.08
C TYR A 202 13.13 13.36 -10.81
N LEU A 203 13.87 13.78 -11.86
CA LEU A 203 14.88 14.85 -11.74
C LEU A 203 14.28 16.14 -11.16
N ASN A 204 13.11 16.55 -11.67
CA ASN A 204 12.42 17.75 -11.19
C ASN A 204 12.09 17.64 -9.70
N LYS A 205 11.67 16.46 -9.23
CA LYS A 205 11.41 16.19 -7.81
C LYS A 205 12.70 16.25 -6.98
N MET A 206 13.79 15.64 -7.46
CA MET A 206 15.10 15.71 -6.79
C MET A 206 15.58 17.17 -6.64
N VAL A 207 15.51 17.96 -7.72
CA VAL A 207 15.89 19.38 -7.74
C VAL A 207 15.00 20.20 -6.82
N HIS A 208 13.69 19.96 -6.82
CA HIS A 208 12.75 20.64 -5.94
C HIS A 208 13.08 20.40 -4.46
N VAL A 209 13.26 19.14 -4.06
CA VAL A 209 13.62 18.76 -2.68
C VAL A 209 14.95 19.41 -2.26
N ALA A 210 15.98 19.36 -3.12
CA ALA A 210 17.25 19.99 -2.84
C ALA A 210 17.12 21.52 -2.69
N THR A 211 16.31 22.16 -3.54
CA THR A 211 16.06 23.61 -3.49
C THR A 211 15.34 24.01 -2.21
N VAL A 212 14.29 23.27 -1.80
CA VAL A 212 13.59 23.49 -0.51
C VAL A 212 14.56 23.37 0.67
N LEU A 213 15.51 22.43 0.61
CA LEU A 213 16.53 22.26 1.63
C LEU A 213 17.64 23.32 1.60
N GLY A 214 17.69 24.16 0.56
CA GLY A 214 18.59 25.32 0.45
C GLY A 214 19.69 25.20 -0.61
N ALA A 215 19.63 24.22 -1.52
CA ALA A 215 20.53 24.17 -2.66
C ALA A 215 20.28 25.32 -3.64
N ASN A 216 21.34 25.74 -4.34
CA ASN A 216 21.17 26.55 -5.53
C ASN A 216 20.56 25.70 -6.65
N LYS A 217 19.47 26.16 -7.27
CA LYS A 217 18.73 25.42 -8.30
C LYS A 217 19.62 24.96 -9.47
N GLY A 218 20.47 25.83 -10.02
CA GLY A 218 21.35 25.47 -11.15
C GLY A 218 22.43 24.45 -10.77
N VAL A 219 22.93 24.50 -9.52
CA VAL A 219 23.84 23.48 -8.99
C VAL A 219 23.10 22.15 -8.82
N ALA A 220 21.89 22.18 -8.26
CA ALA A 220 21.06 21.00 -8.07
C ALA A 220 20.71 20.33 -9.40
N GLU A 221 20.31 21.08 -10.42
CA GLU A 221 20.03 20.56 -11.76
C GLU A 221 21.23 19.82 -12.35
N ARG A 222 22.43 20.38 -12.21
CA ARG A 222 23.66 19.75 -12.73
C ARG A 222 24.04 18.49 -11.96
N GLU A 223 24.19 18.59 -10.63
CA GLU A 223 24.70 17.49 -9.81
C GLU A 223 23.70 16.35 -9.63
N LEU A 224 22.41 16.64 -9.55
CA LEU A 224 21.38 15.62 -9.44
C LEU A 224 21.10 14.94 -10.79
N ASN A 225 21.35 15.60 -11.91
CA ASN A 225 21.34 14.94 -13.22
C ASN A 225 22.50 13.93 -13.36
N GLU A 226 23.67 14.20 -12.78
CA GLU A 226 24.76 13.21 -12.69
C GLU A 226 24.36 12.03 -11.80
N SER A 227 23.71 12.30 -10.67
CA SER A 227 23.19 11.27 -9.75
C SER A 227 22.12 10.40 -10.44
N LEU A 228 21.20 11.03 -11.18
CA LEU A 228 20.16 10.34 -11.96
C LEU A 228 20.76 9.42 -13.01
N LYS A 229 21.78 9.88 -13.74
CA LYS A 229 22.49 9.04 -14.71
C LYS A 229 23.12 7.84 -14.01
N PHE A 230 23.73 8.03 -12.85
CA PHE A 230 24.29 6.92 -12.07
C PHE A 230 23.20 5.92 -11.65
N GLU A 231 22.08 6.39 -11.09
CA GLU A 231 20.94 5.54 -10.70
C GLU A 231 20.36 4.77 -11.88
N HIS A 232 20.21 5.40 -13.05
CA HIS A 232 19.72 4.75 -14.26
C HIS A 232 20.65 3.63 -14.74
N HIS A 233 21.98 3.88 -14.79
CA HIS A 233 22.92 2.82 -15.14
C HIS A 233 22.91 1.67 -14.12
N LEU A 234 22.78 1.99 -12.82
CA LEU A 234 22.68 0.99 -11.77
C LEU A 234 21.41 0.13 -11.91
N SER A 235 20.28 0.76 -12.26
CA SER A 235 19.01 0.07 -12.52
C SER A 235 19.13 -0.90 -13.70
N LEU A 236 19.77 -0.48 -14.81
CA LEU A 236 20.02 -1.35 -15.96
C LEU A 236 20.89 -2.57 -15.60
N MET A 237 21.90 -2.38 -14.74
CA MET A 237 22.72 -3.49 -14.23
C MET A 237 21.94 -4.44 -13.32
N ALA A 238 21.04 -3.88 -12.49
CA ALA A 238 20.21 -4.66 -11.58
C ALA A 238 19.19 -5.54 -12.32
N SER A 239 18.54 -4.99 -13.35
CA SER A 239 17.54 -5.71 -14.17
C SER A 239 18.14 -6.71 -15.14
N ALA A 240 19.46 -6.65 -15.40
CA ALA A 240 20.15 -7.60 -16.27
C ALA A 240 20.42 -8.96 -15.61
N ILE A 241 20.10 -9.11 -14.32
CA ILE A 241 20.20 -10.38 -13.60
C ILE A 241 18.84 -11.06 -13.70
N PRO A 242 18.71 -12.18 -14.42
CA PRO A 242 17.46 -12.91 -14.50
C PRO A 242 17.01 -13.29 -13.09
N GLU A 243 15.73 -13.06 -12.78
CA GLU A 243 15.09 -13.65 -11.60
C GLU A 243 15.32 -15.17 -11.66
N GLN A 244 16.09 -15.69 -10.69
CA GLN A 244 16.28 -17.14 -10.49
C GLN A 244 15.15 -17.69 -9.63
#